data_AF-A0A6L2R5S9-F1
#
_entry.id   AF-A0A6L2R5S9-F1
#
_cell.length_a   1.000
_cell.length_b   1.000
_cell.length_c   1.000
_cell.angle_alpha   90.00
_cell.angle_beta   90.00
_cell.angle_gamma   90.00
#
_symmetry.space_group_name_H-M   'P 1'
#
loop_
_entity.id
_entity.type
_entity.pdbx_description
1 polymer ?
#
loop_
_entity_poly.entity_id
_entity_poly.type
_entity_poly.pdbx_seq_one_letter_code
_entity_poly.pdbx_strand_id
1 'polypeptide(L)'
;MNNKNLLITREMAGKRLDCVLRDSDCSRATVRKAILAGQCCVDGVLQLRPDIAVKTGQRVTLRLTQTNSRLAAEQGELELLWQDEHFVVCNKPARLTVHPCPSCPEHTLAQRLLGRFPQLALLDGQRPGIVHRLDKDTSGLLLAALDENARLAMSEGWRNVKKDYLALVSGLPPVAGQCREPLGRHPTVKTKMSVPALSCGGKSAHTEWTRLWTTPDKSVSLLCVRIHTGRTHQIRVHLAHLGYPLLGDKLYAPKIVRDRAPRQMLHAWKLEFTHPYTNETMRFSCPPPCDMPTCALAVCERMQRVVIVGNPGSGKSTFARHLEALGLPVFSADKEVASLYARGSEVAGWIGQRMGGALLDADGAVNKNALFAAMREDSVLRKDIETMAHAFVRVAVEAFWTQQEALGAPAAVAELPLYFECGWQNLFTPAPFVANVCCPRPARFERLMSARGWNEEKAAVLESWQWPEDRKKTACDVTVDNSGGAEALETAARVLLETLKQRRLETGKNRMRELAALWQ
;
A
#
# COMPACT_ATOMS: atom_id res chain seq x y z
N MET A 1 -34.19 14.24 -38.98
CA MET A 1 -35.31 14.05 -38.01
C MET A 1 -36.00 12.76 -38.37
N ASN A 2 -35.92 11.72 -37.54
CA ASN A 2 -36.72 10.51 -37.75
C ASN A 2 -38.07 10.70 -37.05
N ASN A 3 -39.07 11.11 -37.83
CA ASN A 3 -40.45 11.13 -37.36
C ASN A 3 -41.03 9.74 -37.56
N LYS A 4 -41.43 9.11 -36.46
CA LYS A 4 -42.10 7.81 -36.49
C LYS A 4 -43.60 8.05 -36.50
N ASN A 5 -44.29 7.52 -37.51
CA ASN A 5 -45.74 7.52 -37.59
C ASN A 5 -46.22 6.08 -37.58
N LEU A 6 -47.03 5.72 -36.59
CA LEU A 6 -47.54 4.36 -36.41
C LEU A 6 -49.06 4.38 -36.28
N LEU A 7 -49.73 3.56 -37.09
CA LEU A 7 -51.15 3.26 -36.93
C LEU A 7 -51.29 2.02 -36.04
N ILE A 8 -52.01 2.13 -34.93
CA ILE A 8 -52.15 1.05 -33.96
C ILE A 8 -53.09 -0.03 -34.52
N THR A 9 -52.55 -1.23 -34.73
CA THR A 9 -53.29 -2.41 -35.19
C THR A 9 -54.04 -3.09 -34.04
N ARG A 10 -54.90 -4.08 -34.35
CA ARG A 10 -55.59 -4.90 -33.33
C ARG A 10 -54.60 -5.63 -32.40
N GLU A 11 -53.47 -6.10 -32.93
CA GLU A 11 -52.44 -6.82 -32.17
C GLU A 11 -51.63 -5.93 -31.22
N MET A 12 -51.63 -4.62 -31.48
CA MET A 12 -50.94 -3.62 -30.65
C MET A 12 -51.84 -3.05 -29.56
N ALA A 13 -53.16 -3.17 -29.71
CA ALA A 13 -54.12 -2.63 -28.74
C ALA A 13 -53.95 -3.27 -27.35
N GLY A 14 -54.12 -2.46 -26.31
CA GLY A 14 -53.93 -2.87 -24.91
C GLY A 14 -52.46 -2.93 -24.47
N LYS A 15 -51.49 -2.88 -25.39
CA LYS A 15 -50.06 -2.80 -25.04
C LYS A 15 -49.70 -1.36 -24.67
N ARG A 16 -48.65 -1.22 -23.84
CA ARG A 16 -48.13 0.09 -23.42
C ARG A 16 -47.49 0.84 -24.59
N LEU A 17 -47.74 2.14 -24.68
CA LEU A 17 -47.20 3.04 -25.70
C LEU A 17 -45.68 2.92 -25.85
N ASP A 18 -44.93 2.89 -24.74
CA ASP A 18 -43.47 2.75 -24.76
C ASP A 18 -42.96 1.39 -25.27
N CYS A 19 -43.79 0.34 -25.16
CA CYS A 19 -43.48 -0.98 -25.70
C CYS A 19 -43.80 -1.08 -27.20
N VAL A 20 -44.90 -0.45 -27.63
CA VAL A 20 -45.37 -0.49 -29.03
C VAL A 20 -44.48 0.34 -29.96
N LEU A 21 -43.88 1.41 -29.45
CA LEU A 21 -43.02 2.31 -30.23
C LEU A 21 -41.55 1.84 -30.36
N ARG A 22 -41.17 0.74 -29.71
CA ARG A 22 -39.82 0.16 -29.76
C ARG A 22 -39.62 -0.65 -31.05
N ASP A 23 -38.46 -0.52 -31.67
CA ASP A 23 -37.96 -1.35 -32.78
C ASP A 23 -36.43 -1.51 -32.72
N SER A 24 -35.83 -1.99 -33.83
CA SER A 24 -34.37 -2.13 -33.99
C SER A 24 -33.61 -0.82 -33.78
N ASP A 25 -34.21 0.31 -34.16
CA ASP A 25 -33.52 1.60 -34.24
C ASP A 25 -33.77 2.47 -33.01
N CYS A 26 -34.68 2.07 -32.11
CA CYS A 26 -35.03 2.84 -30.92
C CYS A 26 -35.28 1.99 -29.67
N SER A 27 -34.36 2.10 -28.72
CA SER A 27 -34.50 1.49 -27.40
C SER A 27 -35.71 2.03 -26.64
N ARG A 28 -36.29 1.19 -25.76
CA ARG A 28 -37.40 1.59 -24.88
C ARG A 28 -37.08 2.81 -24.01
N ALA A 29 -35.82 2.95 -23.57
CA ALA A 29 -35.39 4.09 -22.75
C ALA A 29 -35.42 5.40 -23.55
N THR A 30 -35.01 5.36 -24.82
CA THR A 30 -35.06 6.50 -25.75
C THR A 30 -36.50 6.94 -25.97
N VAL A 31 -37.40 5.98 -26.24
CA VAL A 31 -38.85 6.24 -26.44
C VAL A 31 -39.47 6.86 -25.19
N ARG A 32 -39.21 6.32 -23.98
CA ARG A 32 -39.74 6.91 -22.74
C ARG A 32 -39.26 8.34 -22.53
N LYS A 33 -37.98 8.62 -22.79
CA LYS A 33 -37.42 9.96 -22.67
C LYS A 33 -38.08 10.94 -23.63
N ALA A 34 -38.30 10.53 -24.88
CA ALA A 34 -38.97 11.34 -25.89
C ALA A 34 -40.44 11.63 -25.53
N ILE A 35 -41.18 10.64 -25.02
CA ILE A 35 -42.56 10.83 -24.52
C ILE A 35 -42.58 11.83 -23.37
N LEU A 36 -41.71 11.66 -22.36
CA LEU A 36 -41.62 12.58 -21.22
C LEU A 36 -41.19 14.00 -21.61
N ALA A 37 -40.43 14.14 -22.69
CA ALA A 37 -40.00 15.42 -23.24
C ALA A 37 -41.05 16.09 -24.15
N GLY A 38 -42.28 15.55 -24.21
CA GLY A 38 -43.35 16.13 -25.03
C GLY A 38 -43.15 15.93 -26.53
N GLN A 39 -42.47 14.87 -26.93
CA GLN A 39 -42.14 14.62 -28.33
C GLN A 39 -43.02 13.52 -28.97
N CYS A 40 -44.09 13.12 -28.28
CA CYS A 40 -45.01 12.10 -28.75
C CYS A 40 -46.45 12.62 -28.74
N CYS A 41 -47.18 12.36 -29.81
CA CYS A 41 -48.62 12.62 -29.91
C CYS A 41 -49.37 11.32 -30.23
N VAL A 42 -50.58 11.18 -29.66
CA VAL A 42 -51.55 10.15 -30.01
C VAL A 42 -52.81 10.86 -30.49
N ASP A 43 -53.22 10.61 -31.74
CA ASP A 43 -54.34 11.29 -32.41
C ASP A 43 -54.20 12.82 -32.39
N GLY A 44 -52.96 13.31 -32.54
CA GLY A 44 -52.63 14.74 -32.49
C GLY A 44 -52.53 15.33 -31.08
N VAL A 45 -52.90 14.58 -30.03
CA VAL A 45 -52.81 15.04 -28.64
C VAL A 45 -51.46 14.67 -28.04
N LEU A 46 -50.79 15.66 -27.45
CA LEU A 46 -49.51 15.48 -26.75
C LEU A 46 -49.64 14.42 -25.64
N GLN A 47 -48.71 13.46 -25.61
CA GLN A 47 -48.66 12.43 -24.58
C GLN A 47 -47.35 12.51 -23.79
N LEU A 48 -47.50 12.59 -22.46
CA LEU A 48 -46.38 12.62 -21.50
C LEU A 48 -46.27 11.33 -20.68
N ARG A 49 -47.25 10.43 -20.78
CA ARG A 49 -47.28 9.16 -20.04
C ARG A 49 -46.85 7.99 -20.93
N PRO A 50 -45.67 7.39 -20.72
CA PRO A 50 -45.18 6.31 -21.60
C PRO A 50 -45.90 4.97 -21.41
N ASP A 51 -46.61 4.81 -20.30
CA ASP A 51 -47.23 3.57 -19.86
C ASP A 51 -48.72 3.44 -20.24
N ILE A 52 -49.29 4.44 -20.92
CA ILE A 52 -50.68 4.36 -21.37
C ILE A 52 -50.89 3.21 -22.37
N ALA A 53 -52.03 2.53 -22.25
CA ALA A 53 -52.44 1.53 -23.22
C ALA A 53 -52.93 2.20 -24.50
N VAL A 54 -52.48 1.71 -25.66
CA VAL A 54 -52.94 2.19 -26.97
C VAL A 54 -54.19 1.44 -27.44
N LYS A 55 -55.03 2.10 -28.24
CA LYS A 55 -56.26 1.55 -28.81
C LYS A 55 -56.10 1.37 -30.33
N THR A 56 -56.79 0.38 -30.89
CA THR A 56 -56.81 0.16 -32.34
C THR A 56 -57.30 1.40 -33.07
N GLY A 57 -56.65 1.73 -34.20
CA GLY A 57 -57.00 2.88 -35.04
C GLY A 57 -56.36 4.19 -34.62
N GLN A 58 -55.72 4.25 -33.44
CA GLN A 58 -55.00 5.45 -33.01
C GLN A 58 -53.77 5.69 -33.88
N ARG A 59 -53.49 6.97 -34.13
CA ARG A 59 -52.33 7.43 -34.89
C ARG A 59 -51.29 8.01 -33.93
N VAL A 60 -50.16 7.32 -33.80
CA VAL A 60 -49.09 7.75 -32.90
C VAL A 60 -47.97 8.38 -33.71
N THR A 61 -47.60 9.60 -33.37
CA THR A 61 -46.46 10.32 -33.94
C THR A 61 -45.39 10.51 -32.87
N LEU A 62 -44.19 10.00 -33.09
CA LEU A 62 -43.02 10.19 -32.23
C LEU A 62 -41.96 10.99 -32.99
N ARG A 63 -41.66 12.20 -32.51
CA ARG A 63 -40.58 13.04 -33.03
C ARG A 63 -39.31 12.76 -32.25
N LEU A 64 -38.47 11.88 -32.76
CA LEU A 64 -37.16 11.67 -32.17
C LEU A 64 -36.24 12.81 -32.60
N THR A 65 -35.98 13.74 -31.69
CA THR A 65 -34.84 14.63 -31.87
C THR A 65 -33.61 13.75 -31.80
N GLN A 66 -32.89 13.59 -32.92
CA GLN A 66 -31.55 13.05 -32.87
C GLN A 66 -30.75 14.01 -32.00
N THR A 67 -30.61 13.72 -30.71
CA THR A 67 -29.46 14.22 -29.97
C THR A 67 -28.28 13.50 -30.58
N ASN A 68 -27.71 14.11 -31.62
CA ASN A 68 -26.38 13.78 -32.13
C ASN A 68 -25.37 14.17 -31.03
N SER A 69 -25.42 13.50 -29.89
CA SER A 69 -24.23 13.33 -29.09
C SER A 69 -23.41 12.28 -29.83
N ARG A 70 -22.84 12.65 -30.99
CA ARG A 70 -21.73 11.89 -31.56
C ARG A 70 -20.53 12.17 -30.67
N LEU A 71 -19.80 11.12 -30.33
CA LEU A 71 -18.58 11.24 -29.55
C LEU A 71 -17.57 12.08 -30.36
N ALA A 72 -17.01 13.13 -29.77
CA ALA A 72 -15.97 13.92 -30.43
C ALA A 72 -14.62 13.20 -30.31
N ALA A 73 -13.93 13.00 -31.43
CA ALA A 73 -12.60 12.42 -31.46
C ALA A 73 -11.60 13.32 -30.71
N GLU A 74 -10.65 12.71 -30.02
CA GLU A 74 -9.59 13.43 -29.29
C GLU A 74 -8.22 12.84 -29.65
N GLN A 75 -7.23 13.70 -29.84
CA GLN A 75 -5.84 13.28 -29.97
C GLN A 75 -5.23 13.08 -28.58
N GLY A 76 -4.50 11.99 -28.38
CA GLY A 76 -3.83 11.73 -27.13
C GLY A 76 -3.08 10.41 -27.14
N GLU A 77 -2.13 10.28 -26.23
CA GLU A 77 -1.34 9.06 -26.11
C GLU A 77 -2.23 7.87 -25.76
N LEU A 78 -2.02 6.79 -26.51
CA LEU A 78 -2.64 5.48 -26.35
C LEU A 78 -1.58 4.42 -26.62
N GLU A 79 -1.15 3.73 -25.58
CA GLU A 79 -0.28 2.58 -25.73
C GLU A 79 -1.12 1.39 -26.22
N LEU A 80 -0.89 0.98 -27.46
CA LEU A 80 -1.51 -0.19 -28.07
C LEU A 80 -0.56 -1.36 -27.93
N LEU A 81 -1.03 -2.45 -27.33
CA LEU A 81 -0.24 -3.67 -27.16
C LEU A 81 -0.44 -4.63 -28.33
N TRP A 82 -1.65 -4.63 -28.90
CA TRP A 82 -2.01 -5.47 -30.03
C TRP A 82 -3.27 -4.95 -30.72
N GLN A 83 -3.37 -5.19 -32.02
CA GLN A 83 -4.57 -4.93 -32.81
C GLN A 83 -4.67 -5.91 -33.99
N ASP A 84 -5.88 -6.15 -34.44
CA ASP A 84 -6.20 -6.76 -35.72
C ASP A 84 -7.34 -5.98 -36.42
N GLU A 85 -8.07 -6.63 -37.34
CA GLU A 85 -9.21 -6.03 -38.03
C GLU A 85 -10.39 -5.72 -37.08
N HIS A 86 -10.58 -6.51 -36.03
CA HIS A 86 -11.78 -6.53 -35.21
C HIS A 86 -11.58 -5.97 -33.81
N PHE A 87 -10.37 -6.00 -33.27
CA PHE A 87 -10.07 -5.71 -31.88
C PHE A 87 -8.77 -4.94 -31.71
N VAL A 88 -8.71 -4.22 -30.60
CA VAL A 88 -7.50 -3.58 -30.08
C VAL A 88 -7.39 -3.82 -28.59
N VAL A 89 -6.20 -4.20 -28.14
CA VAL A 89 -5.81 -4.28 -26.73
C VAL A 89 -4.88 -3.12 -26.42
N CYS A 90 -5.27 -2.29 -25.46
CA CYS A 90 -4.51 -1.11 -25.04
C CYS A 90 -4.17 -1.16 -23.56
N ASN A 91 -3.09 -0.50 -23.18
CA ASN A 91 -2.76 -0.22 -21.79
C ASN A 91 -3.38 1.13 -21.39
N LYS A 92 -4.48 1.08 -20.63
CA LYS A 92 -5.13 2.29 -20.13
C LYS A 92 -4.29 2.88 -18.99
N PRO A 93 -3.81 4.14 -19.08
CA PRO A 93 -3.18 4.78 -17.94
C PRO A 93 -4.19 5.03 -16.81
N ALA A 94 -3.69 5.20 -15.59
CA ALA A 94 -4.52 5.72 -14.50
C ALA A 94 -4.97 7.17 -14.80
N ARG A 95 -6.00 7.64 -14.10
CA ARG A 95 -6.63 8.97 -14.24
C ARG A 95 -7.39 9.19 -15.56
N LEU A 96 -7.38 8.24 -16.48
CA LEU A 96 -8.16 8.28 -17.72
C LEU A 96 -9.51 7.56 -17.57
N THR A 97 -10.60 8.30 -17.75
CA THR A 97 -11.97 7.74 -17.76
C THR A 97 -12.20 6.96 -19.06
N VAL A 98 -12.87 5.80 -19.00
CA VAL A 98 -13.08 4.96 -20.20
C VAL A 98 -14.03 5.59 -21.22
N HIS A 99 -15.17 6.10 -20.78
CA HIS A 99 -16.19 6.68 -21.67
C HIS A 99 -16.84 7.91 -21.01
N PRO A 100 -17.41 8.82 -21.80
CA PRO A 100 -18.06 10.02 -21.26
C PRO A 100 -19.12 9.71 -20.22
N CYS A 101 -19.09 10.49 -19.15
CA CYS A 101 -20.10 10.47 -18.11
C CYS A 101 -20.39 11.90 -17.66
N PRO A 102 -21.48 12.17 -16.93
CA PRO A 102 -21.83 13.54 -16.53
C PRO A 102 -20.72 14.30 -15.80
N SER A 103 -19.84 13.59 -15.07
CA SER A 103 -18.70 14.18 -14.37
C SER A 103 -17.40 14.25 -15.19
N CYS A 104 -17.37 13.69 -16.40
CA CYS A 104 -16.22 13.64 -17.30
C CYS A 104 -16.73 13.47 -18.74
N PRO A 105 -17.26 14.54 -19.37
CA PRO A 105 -17.84 14.46 -20.70
C PRO A 105 -16.77 14.31 -21.80
N GLU A 106 -15.56 14.79 -21.53
CA GLU A 106 -14.42 14.81 -22.46
C GLU A 106 -13.18 14.15 -21.84
N HIS A 107 -12.08 14.02 -22.60
CA HIS A 107 -10.82 13.43 -22.13
C HIS A 107 -10.94 11.98 -21.70
N THR A 108 -11.59 11.17 -22.55
CA THR A 108 -11.86 9.76 -22.29
C THR A 108 -11.15 8.82 -23.26
N LEU A 109 -10.95 7.57 -22.83
CA LEU A 109 -10.36 6.53 -23.67
C LEU A 109 -11.14 6.32 -24.97
N ALA A 110 -12.47 6.34 -24.91
CA ALA A 110 -13.33 6.19 -26.08
C ALA A 110 -13.09 7.30 -27.12
N GLN A 111 -12.84 8.53 -26.70
CA GLN A 111 -12.55 9.65 -27.61
C GLN A 111 -11.17 9.53 -28.25
N ARG A 112 -10.17 9.08 -27.48
CA ARG A 112 -8.84 8.79 -28.01
C ARG A 112 -8.84 7.61 -28.97
N LEU A 113 -9.59 6.55 -28.65
CA LEU A 113 -9.77 5.41 -29.55
C LEU A 113 -10.43 5.87 -30.85
N LEU A 114 -11.45 6.72 -30.78
CA LEU A 114 -12.07 7.30 -31.97
C LEU A 114 -11.09 8.17 -32.79
N GLY A 115 -10.23 8.94 -32.14
CA GLY A 115 -9.17 9.70 -32.81
C GLY A 115 -8.13 8.83 -33.51
N ARG A 116 -7.87 7.63 -32.99
CA ARG A 116 -6.94 6.65 -33.55
C ARG A 116 -7.56 5.73 -34.60
N PHE A 117 -8.84 5.40 -34.43
CA PHE A 117 -9.61 4.46 -35.26
C PHE A 117 -10.90 5.16 -35.72
N PRO A 118 -10.85 5.99 -36.78
CA PRO A 118 -11.99 6.76 -37.25
C PRO A 118 -13.22 5.91 -37.63
N GLN A 119 -13.03 4.64 -37.97
CA GLN A 119 -14.13 3.70 -38.24
C GLN A 119 -15.07 3.51 -37.05
N LEU A 120 -14.60 3.76 -35.82
CA LEU A 120 -15.44 3.76 -34.62
C LEU A 120 -16.56 4.82 -34.66
N ALA A 121 -16.43 5.84 -35.52
CA ALA A 121 -17.48 6.84 -35.74
C ALA A 121 -18.77 6.25 -36.34
N LEU A 122 -18.66 5.08 -36.97
CA LEU A 122 -19.78 4.34 -37.56
C LEU A 122 -20.60 3.59 -36.51
N LEU A 123 -20.06 3.42 -35.30
CA LEU A 123 -20.75 2.77 -34.19
C LEU A 123 -21.62 3.77 -33.45
N ASP A 124 -22.87 3.40 -33.19
CA ASP A 124 -23.82 4.30 -32.54
C ASP A 124 -23.53 4.50 -31.04
N GLY A 125 -23.72 5.75 -30.58
CA GLY A 125 -23.72 6.12 -29.17
C GLY A 125 -22.42 6.70 -28.63
N GLN A 126 -22.31 6.72 -27.31
CA GLN A 126 -21.22 7.38 -26.56
C GLN A 126 -20.12 6.42 -26.10
N ARG A 127 -20.15 5.17 -26.57
CA ARG A 127 -19.25 4.09 -26.15
C ARG A 127 -18.82 3.21 -27.33
N PRO A 128 -18.42 3.79 -28.47
CA PRO A 128 -18.08 3.02 -29.65
C PRO A 128 -16.95 2.03 -29.30
N GLY A 129 -17.13 0.76 -29.64
CA GLY A 129 -16.14 -0.30 -29.42
C GLY A 129 -15.93 -0.76 -27.98
N ILE A 130 -16.49 -0.08 -26.97
CA ILE A 130 -16.23 -0.41 -25.56
C ILE A 130 -17.05 -1.64 -25.13
N VAL A 131 -16.38 -2.77 -24.89
CA VAL A 131 -17.00 -4.02 -24.40
C VAL A 131 -16.94 -4.13 -22.87
N HIS A 132 -16.00 -3.45 -22.22
CA HIS A 132 -15.83 -3.46 -20.78
C HIS A 132 -15.22 -2.15 -20.25
N ARG A 133 -15.06 -2.03 -18.93
CA ARG A 133 -14.54 -0.81 -18.32
C ARG A 133 -13.63 -1.08 -17.14
N LEU A 134 -12.66 -0.19 -17.01
CA LEU A 134 -11.87 0.03 -15.81
C LEU A 134 -12.33 1.32 -15.12
N ASP A 135 -12.10 1.43 -13.81
CA ASP A 135 -12.30 2.70 -13.10
C ASP A 135 -11.28 3.74 -13.58
N LYS A 136 -11.61 5.03 -13.40
CA LYS A 136 -10.75 6.15 -13.83
C LYS A 136 -9.30 5.97 -13.38
N ASP A 137 -9.12 5.64 -12.10
CA ASP A 137 -7.81 5.52 -11.45
C ASP A 137 -7.25 4.08 -11.43
N THR A 138 -7.89 3.13 -12.13
CA THR A 138 -7.33 1.80 -12.39
C THR A 138 -6.57 1.82 -13.70
N SER A 139 -5.35 1.30 -13.73
CA SER A 139 -4.54 1.18 -14.96
C SER A 139 -4.62 -0.22 -15.56
N GLY A 140 -4.07 -0.42 -16.76
CA GLY A 140 -3.82 -1.74 -17.35
C GLY A 140 -4.71 -2.09 -18.54
N LEU A 141 -4.76 -3.38 -18.84
CA LEU A 141 -5.34 -3.95 -20.06
C LEU A 141 -6.81 -3.58 -20.25
N LEU A 142 -7.13 -3.05 -21.43
CA LEU A 142 -8.49 -2.86 -21.92
C LEU A 142 -8.60 -3.34 -23.37
N LEU A 143 -9.67 -4.10 -23.64
CA LEU A 143 -10.03 -4.59 -24.97
C LEU A 143 -11.14 -3.71 -25.51
N ALA A 144 -11.00 -3.24 -26.74
CA ALA A 144 -12.04 -2.57 -27.48
C ALA A 144 -12.24 -3.27 -28.83
N ALA A 145 -13.48 -3.34 -29.28
CA ALA A 145 -13.84 -3.80 -30.61
C ALA A 145 -13.77 -2.62 -31.60
N LEU A 146 -13.35 -2.89 -32.83
CA LEU A 146 -13.22 -1.91 -33.91
C LEU A 146 -14.46 -1.84 -34.81
N ASP A 147 -15.33 -2.84 -34.72
CA ASP A 147 -16.61 -2.91 -35.41
C ASP A 147 -17.75 -3.43 -34.50
N GLU A 148 -19.00 -3.31 -34.95
CA GLU A 148 -20.18 -3.62 -34.15
C GLU A 148 -20.37 -5.13 -33.93
N ASN A 149 -20.05 -5.94 -34.95
CA ASN A 149 -20.19 -7.39 -34.88
C ASN A 149 -19.22 -7.96 -33.84
N ALA A 150 -17.96 -7.49 -33.87
CA ALA A 150 -16.94 -7.83 -32.90
C ALA A 150 -17.35 -7.38 -31.49
N ARG A 151 -17.94 -6.18 -31.36
CA ARG A 151 -18.43 -5.64 -30.09
C ARG A 151 -19.53 -6.51 -29.49
N LEU A 152 -20.51 -6.93 -30.30
CA LEU A 152 -21.62 -7.78 -29.87
C LEU A 152 -21.13 -9.18 -29.47
N ALA A 153 -20.35 -9.84 -30.34
CA ALA A 153 -19.79 -11.17 -30.07
C ALA A 153 -18.97 -11.20 -28.77
N MET A 154 -18.11 -10.20 -28.57
CA MET A 154 -17.31 -10.09 -27.35
C MET A 154 -18.13 -9.72 -26.11
N SER A 155 -19.19 -8.92 -26.27
CA SER A 155 -20.08 -8.56 -25.14
C SER A 155 -20.86 -9.77 -24.60
N GLU A 156 -21.29 -10.67 -25.49
CA GLU A 156 -21.97 -11.92 -25.12
C GLU A 156 -21.01 -12.88 -24.41
N GLY A 157 -19.79 -13.03 -24.96
CA GLY A 157 -18.74 -13.88 -24.41
C GLY A 157 -18.00 -13.30 -23.19
N TRP A 158 -18.26 -12.07 -22.77
CA TRP A 158 -17.43 -11.34 -21.78
C TRP A 158 -17.30 -12.04 -20.42
N ARG A 159 -18.26 -12.91 -20.08
CA ARG A 159 -18.22 -13.72 -18.86
C ARG A 159 -17.13 -14.78 -18.88
N ASN A 160 -16.76 -15.27 -20.06
CA ASN A 160 -15.75 -16.31 -20.26
C ASN A 160 -14.33 -15.73 -20.33
N VAL A 161 -14.20 -14.42 -20.47
CA VAL A 161 -12.91 -13.71 -20.48
C VAL A 161 -12.27 -13.80 -19.09
N LYS A 162 -11.05 -14.32 -19.00
CA LYS A 162 -10.29 -14.35 -17.75
C LYS A 162 -9.61 -13.01 -17.54
N LYS A 163 -9.77 -12.46 -16.34
CA LYS A 163 -9.37 -11.09 -15.99
C LYS A 163 -8.65 -11.14 -14.65
N ASP A 164 -7.34 -10.95 -14.67
CA ASP A 164 -6.50 -10.93 -13.47
C ASP A 164 -5.96 -9.54 -13.22
N TYR A 165 -6.00 -9.11 -11.97
CA TYR A 165 -5.60 -7.79 -11.52
C TYR A 165 -4.51 -7.90 -10.46
N LEU A 166 -3.58 -6.96 -10.47
CA LEU A 166 -2.68 -6.73 -9.34
C LEU A 166 -3.32 -5.71 -8.39
N ALA A 167 -3.37 -6.04 -7.11
CA ALA A 167 -3.98 -5.23 -6.06
C ALA A 167 -3.05 -5.11 -4.85
N LEU A 168 -2.59 -3.90 -4.53
CA LEU A 168 -1.81 -3.63 -3.31
C LEU A 168 -2.79 -3.22 -2.19
N VAL A 169 -2.89 -4.06 -1.16
CA VAL A 169 -3.89 -3.95 -0.09
C VAL A 169 -3.24 -3.75 1.27
N SER A 170 -3.97 -3.11 2.18
CA SER A 170 -3.60 -3.04 3.59
C SER A 170 -3.83 -4.39 4.29
N GLY A 171 -2.88 -4.79 5.14
CA GLY A 171 -2.94 -5.99 5.96
C GLY A 171 -2.44 -7.26 5.28
N LEU A 172 -2.79 -8.39 5.89
CA LEU A 172 -2.36 -9.73 5.50
C LEU A 172 -3.57 -10.64 5.20
N PRO A 173 -4.17 -10.54 4.00
CA PRO A 173 -5.22 -11.45 3.57
C PRO A 173 -4.71 -12.90 3.55
N PRO A 174 -5.57 -13.93 3.68
CA PRO A 174 -5.17 -15.33 3.47
C PRO A 174 -4.45 -15.54 2.13
N VAL A 175 -3.59 -16.58 2.05
CA VAL A 175 -2.81 -16.89 0.84
C VAL A 175 -3.73 -17.05 -0.38
N ALA A 176 -4.89 -17.66 -0.21
CA ALA A 176 -5.95 -17.68 -1.21
C ALA A 176 -7.29 -17.38 -0.55
N GLY A 177 -8.20 -16.75 -1.29
CA GLY A 177 -9.55 -16.48 -0.79
C GLY A 177 -10.51 -16.04 -1.89
N GLN A 178 -11.78 -15.89 -1.51
CA GLN A 178 -12.85 -15.48 -2.41
C GLN A 178 -13.89 -14.62 -1.70
N CYS A 179 -14.62 -13.82 -2.48
CA CYS A 179 -15.74 -13.03 -2.04
C CYS A 179 -16.86 -13.08 -3.08
N ARG A 180 -18.03 -13.57 -2.66
CA ARG A 180 -19.24 -13.73 -3.48
C ARG A 180 -20.36 -12.79 -3.08
N GLU A 181 -20.03 -11.83 -2.24
CA GLU A 181 -20.98 -10.84 -1.77
C GLU A 181 -21.60 -10.06 -2.96
N PRO A 182 -22.93 -9.88 -2.98
CA PRO A 182 -23.59 -9.11 -4.02
C PRO A 182 -23.18 -7.63 -3.98
N LEU A 183 -23.27 -6.95 -5.13
CA LEU A 183 -22.96 -5.54 -5.25
C LEU A 183 -24.12 -4.72 -5.78
N GLY A 184 -24.34 -3.57 -5.16
CA GLY A 184 -25.33 -2.58 -5.57
C GLY A 184 -24.88 -1.17 -5.25
N ARG A 185 -25.65 -0.17 -5.71
CA ARG A 185 -25.39 1.23 -5.36
C ARG A 185 -25.59 1.42 -3.87
N HIS A 186 -24.76 2.25 -3.26
CA HIS A 186 -24.98 2.65 -1.87
C HIS A 186 -26.31 3.43 -1.77
N PRO A 187 -27.15 3.19 -0.74
CA PRO A 187 -28.49 3.77 -0.66
C PRO A 187 -28.49 5.30 -0.65
N THR A 188 -27.53 5.91 0.07
CA THR A 188 -27.44 7.37 0.23
C THR A 188 -26.31 8.03 -0.59
N VAL A 189 -25.11 7.44 -0.63
CA VAL A 189 -23.94 8.01 -1.30
C VAL A 189 -23.84 7.56 -2.77
N LYS A 190 -24.35 8.39 -3.70
CA LYS A 190 -24.46 8.05 -5.13
C LYS A 190 -23.16 7.64 -5.83
N THR A 191 -22.00 8.05 -5.31
CA THR A 191 -20.67 7.73 -5.86
C THR A 191 -20.11 6.40 -5.35
N LYS A 192 -20.72 5.80 -4.32
CA LYS A 192 -20.28 4.55 -3.71
C LYS A 192 -21.15 3.38 -4.12
N MET A 193 -20.53 2.21 -4.10
CA MET A 193 -21.17 0.90 -4.14
C MET A 193 -21.15 0.31 -2.73
N SER A 194 -22.00 -0.67 -2.49
CA SER A 194 -22.14 -1.37 -1.21
C SER A 194 -22.43 -2.84 -1.45
N VAL A 195 -22.52 -3.60 -0.36
CA VAL A 195 -22.93 -5.01 -0.34
C VAL A 195 -24.38 -5.13 0.17
N PRO A 196 -25.40 -4.81 -0.64
CA PRO A 196 -26.79 -5.01 -0.26
C PRO A 196 -27.19 -6.46 -0.51
N ALA A 197 -28.09 -7.00 0.32
CA ALA A 197 -28.69 -8.31 0.06
C ALA A 197 -29.27 -8.40 -1.36
N LEU A 198 -29.26 -9.61 -1.95
CA LEU A 198 -29.85 -9.86 -3.28
C LEU A 198 -31.34 -9.45 -3.33
N SER A 199 -32.07 -9.69 -2.24
CA SER A 199 -33.47 -9.27 -2.07
C SER A 199 -33.66 -7.76 -2.11
N CYS A 200 -32.62 -6.97 -1.83
CA CYS A 200 -32.62 -5.51 -1.87
C CYS A 200 -32.03 -4.95 -3.18
N GLY A 201 -31.99 -5.75 -4.25
CA GLY A 201 -31.50 -5.33 -5.57
C GLY A 201 -29.98 -5.42 -5.73
N GLY A 202 -29.28 -6.11 -4.83
CA GLY A 202 -27.89 -6.51 -5.03
C GLY A 202 -27.72 -7.39 -6.27
N LYS A 203 -26.59 -7.25 -6.97
CA LYS A 203 -26.25 -8.08 -8.14
C LYS A 203 -25.13 -9.01 -7.77
N SER A 204 -25.28 -10.30 -8.10
CA SER A 204 -24.23 -11.30 -7.90
C SER A 204 -22.89 -10.81 -8.47
N ALA A 205 -21.85 -10.92 -7.63
CA ALA A 205 -20.47 -10.60 -7.93
C ALA A 205 -19.57 -11.71 -7.36
N HIS A 206 -18.43 -11.93 -7.99
CA HIS A 206 -17.50 -13.00 -7.63
C HIS A 206 -16.07 -12.58 -7.94
N THR A 207 -15.26 -12.58 -6.88
CA THR A 207 -13.86 -12.18 -6.87
C THR A 207 -13.07 -13.24 -6.12
N GLU A 208 -11.98 -13.72 -6.69
CA GLU A 208 -11.02 -14.64 -6.08
C GLU A 208 -9.65 -13.97 -6.02
N TRP A 209 -8.80 -14.36 -5.10
CA TRP A 209 -7.43 -13.87 -5.06
C TRP A 209 -6.43 -14.90 -4.56
N THR A 210 -5.18 -14.67 -4.95
CA THR A 210 -3.99 -15.30 -4.38
C THR A 210 -3.01 -14.21 -3.96
N ARG A 211 -2.46 -14.31 -2.75
CA ARG A 211 -1.42 -13.40 -2.24
C ARG A 211 -0.08 -13.76 -2.88
N LEU A 212 0.50 -12.82 -3.62
CA LEU A 212 1.78 -12.98 -4.32
C LEU A 212 2.96 -12.55 -3.46
N TRP A 213 2.77 -11.51 -2.65
CA TRP A 213 3.85 -10.89 -1.88
C TRP A 213 3.29 -10.16 -0.66
N THR A 214 4.10 -9.97 0.37
CA THR A 214 3.78 -9.14 1.55
C THR A 214 5.01 -8.47 2.10
N THR A 215 4.83 -7.31 2.74
CA THR A 215 5.90 -6.65 3.49
C THR A 215 6.37 -7.54 4.65
N PRO A 216 7.64 -7.41 5.10
CA PRO A 216 8.15 -8.20 6.23
C PRO A 216 7.31 -8.08 7.51
N ASP A 217 6.73 -6.90 7.74
CA ASP A 217 5.86 -6.62 8.89
C ASP A 217 4.39 -6.99 8.66
N LYS A 218 4.05 -7.59 7.51
CA LYS A 218 2.71 -8.04 7.13
C LYS A 218 1.65 -6.93 7.08
N SER A 219 2.08 -5.66 7.03
CA SER A 219 1.18 -4.51 6.99
C SER A 219 0.59 -4.23 5.61
N VAL A 220 1.19 -4.76 4.54
CA VAL A 220 0.72 -4.63 3.15
C VAL A 220 0.94 -5.94 2.40
N SER A 221 0.02 -6.26 1.50
CA SER A 221 0.12 -7.42 0.61
C SER A 221 -0.17 -7.06 -0.84
N LEU A 222 0.48 -7.74 -1.78
CA LEU A 222 0.16 -7.73 -3.19
C LEU A 222 -0.67 -8.98 -3.52
N LEU A 223 -1.83 -8.79 -4.13
CA LEU A 223 -2.73 -9.85 -4.55
C LEU A 223 -2.80 -9.94 -6.08
N CYS A 224 -2.83 -11.16 -6.60
CA CYS A 224 -3.42 -11.47 -7.89
C CYS A 224 -4.91 -11.70 -7.67
N VAL A 225 -5.76 -10.85 -8.23
CA VAL A 225 -7.21 -10.88 -8.06
C VAL A 225 -7.87 -11.26 -9.38
N ARG A 226 -8.58 -12.39 -9.40
CA ARG A 226 -9.39 -12.83 -10.54
C ARG A 226 -10.84 -12.43 -10.34
N ILE A 227 -11.46 -11.81 -11.35
CA ILE A 227 -12.89 -11.53 -11.32
C ILE A 227 -13.65 -12.36 -12.35
N HIS A 228 -14.75 -12.96 -11.90
CA HIS A 228 -15.67 -13.74 -12.76
C HIS A 228 -16.88 -12.92 -13.21
N THR A 229 -17.00 -11.71 -12.66
CA THR A 229 -18.06 -10.73 -12.93
C THR A 229 -17.43 -9.33 -12.98
N GLY A 230 -18.07 -8.38 -13.67
CA GLY A 230 -17.54 -7.02 -13.86
C GLY A 230 -18.46 -5.94 -13.28
N ARG A 231 -18.76 -5.98 -11.98
CA ARG A 231 -19.58 -4.93 -11.34
C ARG A 231 -18.75 -3.66 -11.11
N THR A 232 -19.44 -2.52 -11.02
CA THR A 232 -18.78 -1.24 -10.73
C THR A 232 -18.07 -1.30 -9.38
N HIS A 233 -16.81 -0.88 -9.33
CA HIS A 233 -15.96 -0.89 -8.13
C HIS A 233 -15.80 -2.27 -7.46
N GLN A 234 -16.01 -3.39 -8.17
CA GLN A 234 -16.14 -4.70 -7.55
C GLN A 234 -14.98 -5.10 -6.63
N ILE A 235 -13.75 -5.10 -7.17
CA ILE A 235 -12.54 -5.48 -6.42
C ILE A 235 -12.39 -4.56 -5.19
N ARG A 236 -12.59 -3.26 -5.39
CA ARG A 236 -12.44 -2.23 -4.37
C ARG A 236 -13.38 -2.44 -3.19
N VAL A 237 -14.65 -2.73 -3.48
CA VAL A 237 -15.69 -2.96 -2.45
C VAL A 237 -15.47 -4.31 -1.77
N HIS A 238 -15.23 -5.39 -2.52
CA HIS A 238 -15.05 -6.72 -1.93
C HIS A 238 -13.85 -6.75 -0.98
N LEU A 239 -12.71 -6.20 -1.40
CA LEU A 239 -11.51 -6.18 -0.59
C LEU A 239 -11.68 -5.27 0.64
N ALA A 240 -12.32 -4.10 0.50
CA ALA A 240 -12.62 -3.24 1.65
C ALA A 240 -13.62 -3.89 2.62
N HIS A 241 -14.66 -4.56 2.11
CA HIS A 241 -15.65 -5.29 2.91
C HIS A 241 -15.01 -6.40 3.76
N LEU A 242 -14.00 -7.07 3.20
CA LEU A 242 -13.23 -8.11 3.90
C LEU A 242 -12.15 -7.55 4.85
N GLY A 243 -12.03 -6.23 4.99
CA GLY A 243 -11.03 -5.60 5.86
C GLY A 243 -9.65 -5.40 5.22
N TYR A 244 -9.51 -5.62 3.91
CA TYR A 244 -8.26 -5.47 3.15
C TYR A 244 -8.36 -4.39 2.06
N PRO A 245 -8.70 -3.13 2.40
CA PRO A 245 -8.86 -2.08 1.40
C PRO A 245 -7.57 -1.83 0.61
N LEU A 246 -7.73 -1.43 -0.65
CA LEU A 246 -6.61 -1.05 -1.51
C LEU A 246 -5.91 0.21 -0.96
N LEU A 247 -4.58 0.23 -1.06
CA LEU A 247 -3.83 1.46 -0.79
C LEU A 247 -4.28 2.56 -1.77
N GLY A 248 -4.45 3.78 -1.26
CA GLY A 248 -4.85 4.94 -2.08
C GLY A 248 -6.30 4.99 -2.54
N ASP A 249 -7.17 4.05 -2.12
CA ASP A 249 -8.59 4.13 -2.48
C ASP A 249 -9.31 5.24 -1.71
N LYS A 250 -9.61 6.33 -2.42
CA LYS A 250 -10.26 7.52 -1.85
C LYS A 250 -11.70 7.31 -1.39
N LEU A 251 -12.38 6.26 -1.87
CA LEU A 251 -13.81 6.04 -1.57
C LEU A 251 -14.01 5.01 -0.45
N TYR A 252 -13.23 3.95 -0.43
CA TYR A 252 -13.50 2.79 0.43
C TYR A 252 -12.44 2.55 1.52
N ALA A 253 -11.25 3.14 1.41
CA ALA A 253 -10.22 2.95 2.41
C ALA A 253 -10.33 3.98 3.56
N PRO A 254 -10.01 3.59 4.81
CA PRO A 254 -9.78 4.54 5.89
C PRO A 254 -8.66 5.53 5.54
N LYS A 255 -8.66 6.72 6.17
CA LYS A 255 -7.68 7.79 5.91
C LYS A 255 -6.23 7.29 5.96
N ILE A 256 -5.87 6.52 6.98
CA ILE A 256 -4.51 5.98 7.15
C ILE A 256 -4.07 5.04 6.02
N VAL A 257 -5.00 4.35 5.36
CA VAL A 257 -4.70 3.47 4.21
C VAL A 257 -4.73 4.25 2.90
N ARG A 258 -5.69 5.18 2.77
CA ARG A 258 -5.84 6.07 1.62
C ARG A 258 -4.60 6.94 1.43
N ASP A 259 -4.03 7.49 2.49
CA ASP A 259 -2.94 8.45 2.37
C ASP A 259 -1.58 7.77 2.04
N ARG A 260 -1.53 6.43 1.98
CA ARG A 260 -0.31 5.66 1.62
C ARG A 260 -0.02 5.59 0.12
N ALA A 261 -0.95 5.98 -0.75
CA ALA A 261 -0.76 5.95 -2.19
C ALA A 261 -1.61 7.02 -2.91
N PRO A 262 -1.18 7.52 -4.09
CA PRO A 262 -1.84 8.65 -4.75
C PRO A 262 -3.20 8.32 -5.39
N ARG A 263 -3.46 7.03 -5.63
CA ARG A 263 -4.66 6.47 -6.26
C ARG A 263 -4.89 5.04 -5.78
N GLN A 264 -6.04 4.42 -6.08
CA GLN A 264 -6.20 2.99 -5.82
C GLN A 264 -5.09 2.17 -6.51
N MET A 265 -4.29 1.44 -5.73
CA MET A 265 -3.23 0.58 -6.24
C MET A 265 -3.83 -0.70 -6.83
N LEU A 266 -4.50 -0.53 -7.97
CA LEU A 266 -5.17 -1.56 -8.74
C LEU A 266 -4.77 -1.45 -10.21
N HIS A 267 -4.40 -2.57 -10.81
CA HIS A 267 -3.93 -2.66 -12.19
C HIS A 267 -4.48 -3.92 -12.88
N ALA A 268 -5.06 -3.78 -14.07
CA ALA A 268 -5.53 -4.89 -14.90
C ALA A 268 -4.34 -5.56 -15.61
N TRP A 269 -3.87 -6.66 -15.04
CA TRP A 269 -2.58 -7.28 -15.36
C TRP A 269 -2.65 -8.28 -16.49
N LYS A 270 -3.59 -9.24 -16.44
CA LYS A 270 -3.76 -10.26 -17.49
C LYS A 270 -5.17 -10.29 -18.05
N LEU A 271 -5.24 -10.49 -19.36
CA LEU A 271 -6.48 -10.66 -20.11
C LEU A 271 -6.34 -11.87 -21.02
N GLU A 272 -7.25 -12.83 -20.90
CA GLU A 272 -7.34 -13.99 -21.79
C GLU A 272 -8.76 -14.12 -22.33
N PHE A 273 -8.89 -14.21 -23.65
CA PHE A 273 -10.17 -14.39 -24.34
C PHE A 273 -10.00 -15.25 -25.59
N THR A 274 -11.09 -15.89 -26.02
CA THR A 274 -11.15 -16.58 -27.32
C THR A 274 -11.56 -15.57 -28.38
N HIS A 275 -10.76 -15.44 -29.43
CA HIS A 275 -11.06 -14.55 -30.54
C HIS A 275 -12.26 -15.10 -31.33
N PRO A 276 -13.38 -14.35 -31.45
CA PRO A 276 -14.65 -14.91 -31.95
C PRO A 276 -14.64 -15.27 -33.44
N TYR A 277 -13.69 -14.77 -34.23
CA TYR A 277 -13.59 -15.04 -35.65
C TYR A 277 -12.57 -16.15 -35.99
N THR A 278 -11.48 -16.23 -35.23
CA THR A 278 -10.40 -17.22 -35.48
C THR A 278 -10.47 -18.42 -34.54
N ASN A 279 -11.25 -18.35 -33.46
CA ASN A 279 -11.30 -19.31 -32.34
C ASN A 279 -9.95 -19.50 -31.61
N GLU A 280 -8.97 -18.65 -31.86
CA GLU A 280 -7.68 -18.69 -31.16
C GLU A 280 -7.79 -18.15 -29.74
N THR A 281 -7.02 -18.72 -28.80
CA THR A 281 -6.94 -18.21 -27.44
C THR A 281 -5.89 -17.10 -27.36
N MET A 282 -6.35 -15.88 -27.15
CA MET A 282 -5.52 -14.69 -27.03
C MET A 282 -5.15 -14.45 -25.57
N ARG A 283 -3.87 -14.18 -25.30
CA ARG A 283 -3.33 -13.91 -23.95
C ARG A 283 -2.49 -12.65 -23.96
N PHE A 284 -2.85 -11.72 -23.09
CA PHE A 284 -2.13 -10.47 -22.90
C PHE A 284 -1.73 -10.31 -21.44
N SER A 285 -0.56 -9.73 -21.24
CA SER A 285 -0.09 -9.28 -19.93
C SER A 285 0.56 -7.91 -20.06
N CYS A 286 0.38 -7.06 -19.06
CA CYS A 286 0.97 -5.73 -19.00
C CYS A 286 1.53 -5.50 -17.60
N PRO A 287 2.83 -5.22 -17.41
CA PRO A 287 3.37 -4.88 -16.10
C PRO A 287 2.69 -3.65 -15.50
N PRO A 288 2.57 -3.56 -14.16
CA PRO A 288 1.99 -2.38 -13.55
C PRO A 288 2.87 -1.14 -13.80
N PRO A 289 2.27 0.06 -13.91
CA PRO A 289 3.02 1.31 -14.01
C PRO A 289 3.91 1.52 -12.77
N CYS A 290 4.98 2.29 -12.92
CA CYS A 290 6.04 2.45 -11.91
C CYS A 290 5.53 2.90 -10.53
N ASP A 291 4.38 3.58 -10.46
CA ASP A 291 3.79 4.01 -9.20
C ASP A 291 3.45 2.86 -8.24
N MET A 292 3.05 1.70 -8.75
CA MET A 292 2.72 0.52 -7.93
C MET A 292 3.96 -0.11 -7.27
N PRO A 293 5.04 -0.50 -7.98
CA PRO A 293 6.25 -0.99 -7.34
C PRO A 293 6.91 0.07 -6.46
N THR A 294 6.94 1.34 -6.86
CA THR A 294 7.45 2.42 -5.99
C THR A 294 6.64 2.53 -4.70
N CYS A 295 5.31 2.42 -4.76
CA CYS A 295 4.47 2.40 -3.57
C CYS A 295 4.77 1.17 -2.69
N ALA A 296 4.88 -0.02 -3.29
CA ALA A 296 5.22 -1.26 -2.58
C ALA A 296 6.59 -1.20 -1.89
N LEU A 297 7.58 -0.51 -2.49
CA LEU A 297 8.88 -0.27 -1.87
C LEU A 297 8.81 0.75 -0.74
N ALA A 298 8.14 1.87 -0.96
CA ALA A 298 8.01 2.94 0.04
C ALA A 298 7.35 2.45 1.34
N VAL A 299 6.31 1.61 1.24
CA VAL A 299 5.66 1.03 2.44
C VAL A 299 6.55 0.03 3.19
N CYS A 300 7.59 -0.44 2.54
CA CYS A 300 8.57 -1.41 2.99
C CYS A 300 9.77 -0.73 3.67
N GLU A 301 9.98 0.56 3.41
CA GLU A 301 11.04 1.33 4.04
C GLU A 301 10.78 1.49 5.53
N ARG A 302 11.78 1.12 6.31
CA ARG A 302 11.78 1.26 7.77
C ARG A 302 13.05 2.02 8.15
N MET A 303 13.02 2.69 9.28
CA MET A 303 14.23 3.28 9.85
C MET A 303 15.24 2.16 10.15
N GLN A 304 16.51 2.39 9.83
CA GLN A 304 17.56 1.45 10.21
C GLN A 304 17.92 1.65 11.69
N ARG A 305 17.66 0.64 12.51
CA ARG A 305 18.11 0.61 13.90
C ARG A 305 19.57 0.26 13.93
N VAL A 306 20.37 1.02 14.66
CA VAL A 306 21.80 0.79 14.81
C VAL A 306 22.11 0.63 16.29
N VAL A 307 22.86 -0.40 16.65
CA VAL A 307 23.35 -0.61 18.02
C VAL A 307 24.86 -0.45 18.02
N ILE A 308 25.37 0.38 18.93
CA ILE A 308 26.81 0.49 19.20
C ILE A 308 27.14 -0.28 20.46
N VAL A 309 28.09 -1.20 20.33
CA VAL A 309 28.66 -1.97 21.43
C VAL A 309 30.17 -1.69 21.53
N GLY A 310 30.75 -2.04 22.67
CA GLY A 310 32.20 -1.97 22.88
C GLY A 310 32.55 -2.07 24.35
N ASN A 311 33.72 -2.63 24.64
CA ASN A 311 34.20 -2.77 26.02
C ASN A 311 34.49 -1.39 26.66
N PRO A 312 34.53 -1.29 27.99
CA PRO A 312 34.85 -0.04 28.67
C PRO A 312 36.16 0.58 28.15
N GLY A 313 36.14 1.88 27.88
CA GLY A 313 37.29 2.61 27.34
C GLY A 313 37.47 2.52 25.82
N SER A 314 36.63 1.77 25.10
CA SER A 314 36.80 1.58 23.64
C SER A 314 36.50 2.82 22.81
N GLY A 315 35.80 3.82 23.35
CA GLY A 315 35.44 5.07 22.66
C GLY A 315 34.04 5.08 22.03
N LYS A 316 33.21 4.07 22.30
CA LYS A 316 31.79 3.97 21.90
C LYS A 316 30.98 5.27 22.08
N SER A 317 31.11 5.96 23.21
CA SER A 317 30.36 7.20 23.48
C SER A 317 30.88 8.39 22.67
N THR A 318 32.16 8.39 22.28
CA THR A 318 32.71 9.40 21.36
C THR A 318 32.26 9.12 19.94
N PHE A 319 32.28 7.86 19.52
CA PHE A 319 31.76 7.43 18.21
C PHE A 319 30.27 7.78 18.04
N ALA A 320 29.46 7.52 19.06
CA ALA A 320 28.04 7.87 19.07
C ALA A 320 27.83 9.40 18.90
N ARG A 321 28.63 10.23 19.58
CA ARG A 321 28.59 11.70 19.41
C ARG A 321 28.98 12.16 18.00
N HIS A 322 29.93 11.50 17.34
CA HIS A 322 30.24 11.82 15.94
C HIS A 322 29.06 11.51 15.03
N LEU A 323 28.33 10.41 15.25
CA LEU A 323 27.11 10.10 14.50
C LEU A 323 25.97 11.10 14.80
N GLU A 324 25.85 11.55 16.05
CA GLU A 324 24.93 12.62 16.44
C GLU A 324 25.24 13.92 15.70
N ALA A 325 26.53 14.31 15.63
CA ALA A 325 26.99 15.48 14.89
C ALA A 325 26.76 15.36 13.36
N LEU A 326 26.67 14.13 12.83
CA LEU A 326 26.29 13.85 11.44
C LEU A 326 24.77 13.82 11.22
N GLY A 327 23.97 14.11 12.27
CA GLY A 327 22.51 14.24 12.19
C GLY A 327 21.72 12.97 12.48
N LEU A 328 22.34 11.91 13.00
CA LEU A 328 21.61 10.73 13.44
C LEU A 328 21.13 10.91 14.90
N PRO A 329 19.86 10.62 15.22
CA PRO A 329 19.42 10.60 16.61
C PRO A 329 20.12 9.47 17.37
N VAL A 330 20.55 9.77 18.60
CA VAL A 330 21.32 8.85 19.45
C VAL A 330 20.66 8.65 20.81
N PHE A 331 20.51 7.39 21.19
CA PHE A 331 20.13 6.95 22.53
C PHE A 331 21.36 6.41 23.27
N SER A 332 21.44 6.66 24.59
CA SER A 332 22.53 6.18 25.44
C SER A 332 21.98 5.45 26.65
N ALA A 333 22.25 4.14 26.74
CA ALA A 333 21.86 3.34 27.90
C ALA A 333 22.49 3.86 29.20
N ASP A 334 23.74 4.36 29.15
CA ASP A 334 24.42 4.92 30.32
C ASP A 334 23.68 6.17 30.86
N LYS A 335 23.15 7.02 29.96
CA LYS A 335 22.32 8.18 30.36
C LYS A 335 20.96 7.76 30.92
N GLU A 336 20.34 6.75 30.31
CA GLU A 336 19.07 6.20 30.78
C GLU A 336 19.22 5.62 32.19
N VAL A 337 20.21 4.75 32.42
CA VAL A 337 20.51 4.18 33.75
C VAL A 337 20.87 5.28 34.76
N ALA A 338 21.60 6.31 34.36
CA ALA A 338 21.87 7.44 35.25
C ALA A 338 20.59 8.16 35.68
N SER A 339 19.59 8.25 34.80
CA SER A 339 18.28 8.83 35.12
C SER A 339 17.46 7.90 36.02
N LEU A 340 17.52 6.59 35.79
CA LEU A 340 16.92 5.59 36.68
C LEU A 340 17.53 5.62 38.09
N TYR A 341 18.78 6.04 38.24
CA TYR A 341 19.46 6.11 39.54
C TYR A 341 19.39 7.49 40.21
N ALA A 342 18.76 8.47 39.55
CA ALA A 342 18.61 9.81 40.09
C ALA A 342 17.63 9.84 41.28
N ARG A 343 17.79 10.85 42.15
CA ARG A 343 16.93 11.04 43.32
C ARG A 343 15.44 11.04 42.94
N GLY A 344 14.62 10.34 43.73
CA GLY A 344 13.18 10.29 43.55
C GLY A 344 12.68 9.43 42.39
N SER A 345 13.55 8.68 41.71
CA SER A 345 13.12 7.67 40.74
C SER A 345 12.54 6.44 41.44
N GLU A 346 11.63 5.73 40.76
CA GLU A 346 11.07 4.48 41.28
C GLU A 346 12.15 3.42 41.52
N VAL A 347 13.17 3.38 40.66
CA VAL A 347 14.28 2.43 40.76
C VAL A 347 15.18 2.74 41.96
N ALA A 348 15.52 4.00 42.22
CA ALA A 348 16.29 4.38 43.41
C ALA A 348 15.52 4.04 44.69
N GLY A 349 14.21 4.30 44.71
CA GLY A 349 13.33 3.91 45.81
C GLY A 349 13.30 2.39 46.04
N TRP A 350 13.18 1.61 44.97
CA TRP A 350 13.19 0.14 45.03
C TRP A 350 14.51 -0.41 45.57
N ILE A 351 15.66 0.13 45.11
CA ILE A 351 16.98 -0.24 45.61
C ILE A 351 17.07 0.06 47.11
N GLY A 352 16.65 1.24 47.55
CA GLY A 352 16.65 1.62 48.97
C GLY A 352 15.77 0.73 49.85
N GLN A 353 14.59 0.34 49.37
CA GLN A 353 13.65 -0.51 50.12
C GLN A 353 14.14 -1.96 50.24
N ARG A 354 14.67 -2.53 49.15
CA ARG A 354 15.08 -3.94 49.12
C ARG A 354 16.44 -4.19 49.78
N MET A 355 17.30 -3.17 49.84
CA MET A 355 18.71 -3.35 50.16
C MET A 355 19.21 -2.46 51.30
N GLY A 356 18.33 -1.66 51.89
CA GLY A 356 18.64 -0.69 52.93
C GLY A 356 19.21 0.62 52.38
N GLY A 357 19.17 1.67 53.20
CA GLY A 357 19.63 3.02 52.82
C GLY A 357 21.14 3.14 52.54
N ALA A 358 21.94 2.10 52.80
CA ALA A 358 23.39 2.09 52.62
C ALA A 358 23.83 2.14 51.14
N LEU A 359 22.94 1.84 50.19
CA LEU A 359 23.20 1.97 48.76
C LEU A 359 22.71 3.29 48.16
N LEU A 360 22.16 4.17 48.99
CA LEU A 360 21.72 5.50 48.58
C LEU A 360 22.65 6.57 49.15
N ASP A 361 22.86 7.63 48.39
CA ASP A 361 23.45 8.87 48.87
C ASP A 361 22.44 9.61 49.78
N ALA A 362 22.93 10.59 50.54
CA ALA A 362 22.12 11.35 51.48
C ALA A 362 20.93 12.09 50.83
N ASP A 363 21.01 12.34 49.52
CA ASP A 363 19.96 12.98 48.72
C ASP A 363 18.95 11.98 48.11
N GLY A 364 19.11 10.69 48.41
CA GLY A 364 18.26 9.61 47.92
C GLY A 364 18.56 9.12 46.51
N ALA A 365 19.66 9.57 45.88
CA ALA A 365 20.17 8.98 44.65
C ALA A 365 20.93 7.68 44.93
N VAL A 366 21.12 6.82 43.91
CA VAL A 366 21.88 5.58 44.10
C VAL A 366 23.38 5.88 44.13
N ASN A 367 24.05 5.46 45.21
CA ASN A 367 25.50 5.59 45.33
C ASN A 367 26.19 4.55 44.44
N LYS A 368 26.71 5.00 43.29
CA LYS A 368 27.33 4.11 42.28
C LYS A 368 28.55 3.34 42.78
N ASN A 369 29.30 3.87 43.75
CA ASN A 369 30.48 3.19 44.28
C ASN A 369 30.08 2.10 45.29
N ALA A 370 29.14 2.40 46.18
CA ALA A 370 28.58 1.42 47.12
C ALA A 370 27.86 0.29 46.37
N LEU A 371 27.05 0.65 45.36
CA LEU A 371 26.37 -0.32 44.50
C LEU A 371 27.37 -1.24 43.77
N PHE A 372 28.44 -0.67 43.21
CA PHE A 372 29.47 -1.45 42.53
C PHE A 372 30.19 -2.42 43.48
N ALA A 373 30.53 -1.97 44.70
CA ALA A 373 31.13 -2.84 45.71
C ALA A 373 30.19 -4.00 46.09
N ALA A 374 28.90 -3.71 46.33
CA ALA A 374 27.90 -4.73 46.64
C ALA A 374 27.71 -5.73 45.49
N MET A 375 27.62 -5.26 44.24
CA MET A 375 27.50 -6.11 43.04
C MET A 375 28.73 -6.99 42.79
N ARG A 376 29.90 -6.58 43.29
CA ARG A 376 31.13 -7.38 43.20
C ARG A 376 31.12 -8.56 44.17
N GLU A 377 30.58 -8.37 45.36
CA GLU A 377 30.52 -9.38 46.41
C GLU A 377 29.33 -10.34 46.24
N ASP A 378 28.21 -9.84 45.71
CA ASP A 378 26.99 -10.62 45.51
C ASP A 378 26.56 -10.68 44.02
N SER A 379 26.78 -11.86 43.43
CA SER A 379 26.43 -12.12 42.03
C SER A 379 24.93 -12.26 41.77
N VAL A 380 24.12 -12.61 42.79
CA VAL A 380 22.66 -12.69 42.69
C VAL A 380 22.10 -11.28 42.66
N LEU A 381 22.56 -10.44 43.59
CA LEU A 381 22.26 -9.02 43.60
C LEU A 381 22.59 -8.36 42.26
N ARG A 382 23.81 -8.57 41.74
CA ARG A 382 24.21 -8.02 40.44
C ARG A 382 23.20 -8.35 39.35
N LYS A 383 22.79 -9.62 39.25
CA LYS A 383 21.81 -10.08 38.25
C LYS A 383 20.43 -9.45 38.44
N ASP A 384 19.97 -9.26 39.67
CA ASP A 384 18.69 -8.62 39.98
C ASP A 384 18.68 -7.16 39.51
N ILE A 385 19.71 -6.38 39.87
CA ILE A 385 19.86 -4.98 39.46
C ILE A 385 19.98 -4.87 37.94
N GLU A 386 20.86 -5.67 37.33
CA GLU A 386 21.08 -5.67 35.89
C GLU A 386 19.77 -6.00 35.16
N THR A 387 19.07 -7.05 35.56
CA THR A 387 17.81 -7.48 34.92
C THR A 387 16.75 -6.39 34.98
N MET A 388 16.60 -5.74 36.14
CA MET A 388 15.69 -4.60 36.30
C MET A 388 16.10 -3.43 35.40
N ALA A 389 17.35 -2.96 35.48
CA ALA A 389 17.84 -1.83 34.69
C ALA A 389 17.71 -2.10 33.18
N HIS A 390 18.07 -3.31 32.75
CA HIS A 390 17.93 -3.75 31.36
C HIS A 390 16.48 -3.73 30.89
N ALA A 391 15.51 -4.14 31.73
CA ALA A 391 14.10 -4.09 31.36
C ALA A 391 13.63 -2.65 31.08
N PHE A 392 14.03 -1.68 31.90
CA PHE A 392 13.70 -0.27 31.67
C PHE A 392 14.41 0.31 30.43
N VAL A 393 15.71 0.06 30.29
CA VAL A 393 16.49 0.50 29.11
C VAL A 393 15.90 -0.08 27.82
N ARG A 394 15.41 -1.32 27.84
CA ARG A 394 14.75 -1.95 26.69
C ARG A 394 13.50 -1.19 26.27
N VAL A 395 12.63 -0.88 27.22
CA VAL A 395 11.40 -0.11 26.93
C VAL A 395 11.75 1.27 26.40
N ALA A 396 12.75 1.93 26.99
CA ALA A 396 13.20 3.26 26.57
C ALA A 396 13.77 3.25 25.14
N VAL A 397 14.62 2.27 24.79
CA VAL A 397 15.19 2.19 23.43
C VAL A 397 14.15 1.84 22.37
N GLU A 398 13.18 0.97 22.69
CA GLU A 398 12.05 0.69 21.80
C GLU A 398 11.21 1.95 21.56
N ALA A 399 10.85 2.68 22.62
CA ALA A 399 10.10 3.93 22.52
C ALA A 399 10.87 4.99 21.71
N PHE A 400 12.17 5.12 21.94
CA PHE A 400 13.05 6.00 21.18
C PHE A 400 13.02 5.64 19.69
N TRP A 401 13.24 4.38 19.32
CA TRP A 401 13.22 3.99 17.92
C TRP A 401 11.87 4.18 17.26
N THR A 402 10.77 3.85 17.94
CA THR A 402 9.41 4.10 17.43
C THR A 402 9.16 5.59 17.18
N GLN A 403 9.60 6.46 18.10
CA GLN A 403 9.48 7.90 17.94
C GLN A 403 10.29 8.41 16.74
N GLN A 404 11.55 8.00 16.61
CA GLN A 404 12.41 8.46 15.52
C GLN A 404 11.95 7.96 14.15
N GLU A 405 11.40 6.74 14.08
CA GLU A 405 10.78 6.21 12.87
C GLU A 405 9.53 7.00 12.47
N ALA A 406 8.69 7.38 13.42
CA ALA A 406 7.53 8.25 13.18
C ALA A 406 7.92 9.65 12.69
N LEU A 407 9.08 10.16 13.11
CA LEU A 407 9.67 11.41 12.62
C LEU A 407 10.34 11.28 11.24
N GLY A 408 10.42 10.07 10.69
CA GLY A 408 11.00 9.81 9.37
C GLY A 408 12.53 9.78 9.37
N ALA A 409 13.18 9.55 10.51
CA ALA A 409 14.63 9.39 10.55
C ALA A 409 15.09 8.20 9.67
N PRO A 410 16.16 8.35 8.87
CA PRO A 410 16.64 7.26 8.01
C PRO A 410 17.32 6.14 8.81
N ALA A 411 17.91 6.49 9.95
CA ALA A 411 18.50 5.59 10.92
C ALA A 411 18.45 6.22 12.32
N ALA A 412 18.51 5.40 13.36
CA ALA A 412 18.66 5.85 14.74
C ALA A 412 19.57 4.91 15.52
N VAL A 413 20.44 5.49 16.34
CA VAL A 413 21.55 4.81 16.98
C VAL A 413 21.25 4.62 18.47
N ALA A 414 21.55 3.45 19.01
CA ALA A 414 21.50 3.18 20.44
C ALA A 414 22.87 2.66 20.91
N GLU A 415 23.52 3.40 21.80
CA GLU A 415 24.71 2.92 22.52
C GLU A 415 24.25 1.97 23.64
N LEU A 416 24.41 0.66 23.43
CA LEU A 416 23.98 -0.41 24.33
C LEU A 416 25.19 -1.30 24.69
N PRO A 417 26.00 -0.94 25.70
CA PRO A 417 27.26 -1.63 26.02
C PRO A 417 27.08 -3.13 26.28
N LEU A 418 25.96 -3.49 26.91
CA LEU A 418 25.62 -4.84 27.37
C LEU A 418 24.65 -5.59 26.44
N TYR A 419 24.50 -5.14 25.19
CA TYR A 419 23.53 -5.70 24.23
C TYR A 419 23.61 -7.24 24.10
N PHE A 420 24.82 -7.79 24.08
CA PHE A 420 25.03 -9.24 23.94
C PHE A 420 24.82 -9.99 25.26
N GLU A 421 25.29 -9.39 26.35
CA GLU A 421 25.22 -9.89 27.71
C GLU A 421 23.76 -10.07 28.17
N CYS A 422 22.87 -9.17 27.73
CA CYS A 422 21.44 -9.20 28.01
C CYS A 422 20.64 -10.17 27.13
N GLY A 423 21.27 -10.81 26.13
CA GLY A 423 20.57 -11.71 25.21
C GLY A 423 19.64 -11.01 24.20
N TRP A 424 19.91 -9.75 23.84
CA TRP A 424 19.01 -8.94 23.00
C TRP A 424 19.18 -9.14 21.48
N GLN A 425 20.07 -10.05 21.07
CA GLN A 425 20.47 -10.24 19.66
C GLN A 425 19.30 -10.57 18.72
N ASN A 426 18.26 -11.21 19.24
CA ASN A 426 17.07 -11.64 18.48
C ASN A 426 15.77 -10.98 18.97
N LEU A 427 15.87 -9.96 19.82
CA LEU A 427 14.72 -9.40 20.52
C LEU A 427 13.98 -8.34 19.69
N PHE A 428 14.74 -7.52 18.94
CA PHE A 428 14.20 -6.36 18.25
C PHE A 428 13.78 -6.69 16.81
N THR A 429 12.62 -6.19 16.40
CA THR A 429 12.14 -6.27 15.00
C THR A 429 11.78 -4.87 14.47
N PRO A 430 12.39 -4.39 13.36
CA PRO A 430 13.48 -5.03 12.61
C PRO A 430 14.75 -5.20 13.46
N ALA A 431 15.56 -6.20 13.12
CA ALA A 431 16.84 -6.47 13.76
C ALA A 431 17.81 -5.29 13.53
N PRO A 432 18.51 -4.82 14.57
CA PRO A 432 19.44 -3.71 14.44
C PRO A 432 20.72 -4.12 13.70
N PHE A 433 21.34 -3.17 13.03
CA PHE A 433 22.73 -3.27 12.57
C PHE A 433 23.67 -2.99 13.74
N VAL A 434 24.56 -3.92 14.07
CA VAL A 434 25.42 -3.83 15.25
C VAL A 434 26.84 -3.43 14.86
N ALA A 435 27.31 -2.32 15.39
CA ALA A 435 28.66 -1.81 15.23
C ALA A 435 29.47 -1.98 16.52
N ASN A 436 30.56 -2.72 16.45
CA ASN A 436 31.49 -2.86 17.57
C ASN A 436 32.59 -1.81 17.49
N VAL A 437 32.70 -0.95 18.50
CA VAL A 437 33.85 -0.05 18.64
C VAL A 437 34.88 -0.75 19.51
N CYS A 438 36.01 -1.15 18.91
CA CYS A 438 37.09 -1.85 19.57
C CYS A 438 38.33 -0.97 19.75
N CYS A 439 39.13 -1.29 20.77
CA CYS A 439 40.40 -0.63 21.00
C CYS A 439 41.30 -1.56 21.84
N PRO A 440 42.61 -1.68 21.54
CA PRO A 440 43.51 -2.52 22.32
C PRO A 440 43.45 -2.24 23.82
N ARG A 441 43.50 -3.29 24.64
CA ARG A 441 43.39 -3.21 26.10
C ARG A 441 44.33 -2.17 26.74
N PRO A 442 45.62 -2.06 26.35
CA PRO A 442 46.52 -1.04 26.91
C PRO A 442 45.98 0.39 26.72
N ALA A 443 45.52 0.73 25.52
CA ALA A 443 44.98 2.04 25.20
C ALA A 443 43.64 2.31 25.90
N ARG A 444 42.76 1.29 26.01
CA ARG A 444 41.52 1.42 26.80
C ARG A 444 41.81 1.68 28.26
N PHE A 445 42.80 1.00 28.83
CA PHE A 445 43.17 1.14 30.22
C PHE A 445 43.69 2.55 30.53
N GLU A 446 44.60 3.06 29.70
CA GLU A 446 45.11 4.44 29.81
C GLU A 446 43.98 5.49 29.76
N ARG A 447 43.00 5.31 28.86
CA ARG A 447 41.82 6.17 28.76
C ARG A 447 40.93 6.09 30.00
N LEU A 448 40.73 4.91 30.58
CA LEU A 448 39.92 4.74 31.78
C LEU A 448 40.58 5.35 33.02
N MET A 449 41.91 5.21 33.14
CA MET A 449 42.70 5.85 34.18
C MET A 449 42.63 7.38 34.07
N SER A 450 42.96 7.93 32.89
CA SER A 450 43.06 9.39 32.69
C SER A 450 41.70 10.11 32.70
N ALA A 451 40.66 9.53 32.09
CA ALA A 451 39.37 10.21 31.94
C ALA A 451 38.37 9.91 33.07
N ARG A 452 38.48 8.75 33.73
CA ARG A 452 37.52 8.30 34.75
C ARG A 452 38.14 7.99 36.12
N GLY A 453 39.47 8.05 36.25
CA GLY A 453 40.17 7.75 37.50
C GLY A 453 40.00 6.30 37.98
N TRP A 454 39.73 5.36 37.06
CA TRP A 454 39.51 3.95 37.44
C TRP A 454 40.85 3.24 37.61
N ASN A 455 41.03 2.50 38.70
CA ASN A 455 42.19 1.61 38.87
C ASN A 455 42.07 0.32 38.02
N GLU A 456 43.18 -0.43 37.90
CA GLU A 456 43.24 -1.68 37.11
C GLU A 456 42.24 -2.73 37.58
N GLU A 457 42.09 -2.88 38.88
CA GLU A 457 41.18 -3.85 39.48
C GLU A 457 39.71 -3.57 39.09
N LYS A 458 39.24 -2.32 39.20
CA LYS A 458 37.88 -1.94 38.80
C LYS A 458 37.64 -2.14 37.31
N ALA A 459 38.62 -1.78 36.48
CA ALA A 459 38.53 -1.97 35.03
C ALA A 459 38.44 -3.46 34.65
N ALA A 460 39.26 -4.32 35.28
CA ALA A 460 39.26 -5.76 35.06
C ALA A 460 37.95 -6.42 35.51
N VAL A 461 37.40 -6.01 36.67
CA VAL A 461 36.12 -6.53 37.17
C VAL A 461 34.98 -6.18 36.20
N LEU A 462 34.86 -4.93 35.77
CA LEU A 462 33.79 -4.54 34.82
C LEU A 462 33.94 -5.19 33.46
N GLU A 463 35.17 -5.40 32.99
CA GLU A 463 35.43 -6.15 31.76
C GLU A 463 35.05 -7.63 31.89
N SER A 464 35.27 -8.25 33.06
CA SER A 464 34.88 -9.65 33.32
C SER A 464 33.36 -9.89 33.29
N TRP A 465 32.55 -8.84 33.44
CA TRP A 465 31.09 -8.91 33.35
C TRP A 465 30.59 -8.80 31.91
N GLN A 466 31.47 -8.52 30.96
CA GLN A 466 31.17 -8.36 29.55
C GLN A 466 31.68 -9.53 28.72
N TRP A 467 31.11 -9.73 27.54
CA TRP A 467 31.66 -10.63 26.55
C TRP A 467 33.09 -10.20 26.18
N PRO A 468 34.01 -11.16 25.97
CA PRO A 468 35.33 -10.87 25.43
C PRO A 468 35.26 -10.08 24.12
N GLU A 469 36.20 -9.16 23.90
CA GLU A 469 36.16 -8.26 22.73
C GLU A 469 36.13 -9.03 21.40
N ASP A 470 36.90 -10.10 21.27
CA ASP A 470 36.94 -10.91 20.05
C ASP A 470 35.62 -11.65 19.79
N ARG A 471 34.91 -12.02 20.86
CA ARG A 471 33.56 -12.57 20.76
C ARG A 471 32.56 -11.51 20.31
N LYS A 472 32.70 -10.25 20.76
CA LYS A 472 31.86 -9.14 20.28
C LYS A 472 32.14 -8.83 18.81
N LYS A 473 33.42 -8.76 18.40
CA LYS A 473 33.84 -8.50 17.01
C LYS A 473 33.20 -9.48 16.03
N THR A 474 33.25 -10.77 16.35
CA THR A 474 32.70 -11.85 15.50
C THR A 474 31.18 -11.86 15.43
N ALA A 475 30.49 -11.29 16.42
CA ALA A 475 29.03 -11.24 16.50
C ALA A 475 28.41 -9.95 15.91
N CYS A 476 29.22 -8.96 15.50
CA CYS A 476 28.76 -7.68 14.97
C CYS A 476 28.81 -7.64 13.44
N ASP A 477 27.97 -6.80 12.84
CA ASP A 477 27.95 -6.61 11.39
C ASP A 477 29.16 -5.79 10.90
N VAL A 478 29.69 -4.90 11.75
CA VAL A 478 30.87 -4.10 11.44
C VAL A 478 31.71 -3.87 12.69
N THR A 479 33.03 -3.79 12.49
CA THR A 479 33.98 -3.41 13.53
C THR A 479 34.60 -2.05 13.19
N VAL A 480 34.61 -1.17 14.16
CA VAL A 480 35.22 0.17 14.12
C VAL A 480 36.45 0.14 15.03
N ASP A 481 37.64 0.17 14.41
CA ASP A 481 38.88 0.23 15.16
C ASP A 481 39.17 1.65 15.63
N ASN A 482 39.26 1.82 16.95
CA ASN A 482 39.59 3.07 17.62
C ASN A 482 40.98 3.02 18.29
N SER A 483 41.90 2.26 17.69
CA SER A 483 43.33 2.32 17.97
C SER A 483 43.98 3.65 17.53
N GLY A 484 43.40 4.32 16.52
CA GLY A 484 43.81 5.65 16.06
C GLY A 484 43.34 6.82 16.94
N GLY A 485 43.59 8.04 16.47
CA GLY A 485 43.15 9.28 17.10
C GLY A 485 41.67 9.64 16.81
N ALA A 486 41.21 10.76 17.37
CA ALA A 486 39.81 11.21 17.25
C ALA A 486 39.35 11.41 15.79
N GLU A 487 40.23 11.87 14.91
CA GLU A 487 39.94 12.08 13.48
C GLU A 487 39.65 10.76 12.74
N ALA A 488 40.33 9.67 13.11
CA ALA A 488 40.06 8.35 12.56
C ALA A 488 38.65 7.86 12.95
N LEU A 489 38.22 8.16 14.19
CA LEU A 489 36.89 7.79 14.69
C LEU A 489 35.77 8.59 14.01
N GLU A 490 36.00 9.88 13.73
CA GLU A 490 35.08 10.69 12.93
C GLU A 490 34.97 10.15 11.50
N THR A 491 36.10 9.81 10.88
CA THR A 491 36.12 9.20 9.55
C THR A 491 35.33 7.89 9.54
N ALA A 492 35.52 7.03 10.55
CA ALA A 492 34.75 5.80 10.69
C ALA A 492 33.23 6.05 10.84
N ALA A 493 32.82 7.14 11.50
CA ALA A 493 31.40 7.49 11.63
C ALA A 493 30.79 7.87 10.27
N ARG A 494 31.55 8.59 9.43
CA ARG A 494 31.16 8.90 8.04
C ARG A 494 31.05 7.63 7.20
N VAL A 495 32.02 6.72 7.34
CA VAL A 495 31.99 5.42 6.65
C VAL A 495 30.75 4.62 7.05
N LEU A 496 30.44 4.53 8.35
CA LEU A 496 29.23 3.85 8.82
C LEU A 496 27.95 4.44 8.23
N LEU A 497 27.85 5.78 8.15
CA LEU A 497 26.70 6.44 7.55
C LEU A 497 26.55 6.08 6.06
N GLU A 498 27.65 6.04 5.31
CA GLU A 498 27.63 5.59 3.91
C GLU A 498 27.26 4.10 3.79
N THR A 499 27.77 3.24 4.67
CA THR A 499 27.37 1.82 4.74
C THR A 499 25.86 1.67 4.93
N LEU A 500 25.26 2.44 5.84
CA LEU A 500 23.81 2.42 6.07
C LEU A 500 23.03 2.90 4.82
N LYS A 501 23.52 3.91 4.11
CA LYS A 501 22.90 4.36 2.84
C LYS A 501 22.97 3.27 1.77
N GLN A 502 24.14 2.65 1.58
CA GLN A 502 24.32 1.58 0.60
C GLN A 502 23.44 0.38 0.92
N ARG A 503 23.38 -0.06 2.18
CA ARG A 503 22.50 -1.13 2.63
C ARG A 503 21.03 -0.87 2.28
N ARG A 504 20.55 0.36 2.48
CA ARG A 504 19.18 0.76 2.10
C ARG A 504 18.97 0.66 0.59
N LEU A 505 19.92 1.17 -0.21
CA LEU A 505 19.86 1.09 -1.67
C LEU A 505 19.84 -0.35 -2.18
N GLU A 506 20.71 -1.21 -1.66
CA GLU A 506 20.77 -2.63 -2.00
C GLU A 506 19.49 -3.37 -1.62
N THR A 507 18.97 -3.12 -0.41
CA THR A 507 17.70 -3.69 0.04
C THR A 507 16.55 -3.26 -0.88
N GLY A 508 16.51 -1.98 -1.28
CA GLY A 508 15.54 -1.47 -2.23
C GLY A 508 15.65 -2.13 -3.61
N LYS A 509 16.88 -2.26 -4.14
CA LYS A 509 17.15 -2.95 -5.42
C LYS A 509 16.74 -4.42 -5.38
N ASN A 510 17.00 -5.12 -4.28
CA ASN A 510 16.62 -6.52 -4.11
C ASN A 510 15.10 -6.69 -4.11
N ARG A 511 14.38 -5.85 -3.34
CA ARG A 511 12.91 -5.85 -3.30
C ARG A 511 12.30 -5.45 -4.64
N MET A 512 12.90 -4.51 -5.37
CA MET A 512 12.44 -4.15 -6.70
C MET A 512 12.56 -5.34 -7.66
N ARG A 513 13.68 -6.08 -7.61
CA ARG A 513 13.87 -7.30 -8.40
C ARG A 513 12.85 -8.38 -8.04
N GLU A 514 12.61 -8.61 -6.76
CA GLU A 514 11.58 -9.53 -6.26
C GLU A 514 10.19 -9.17 -6.82
N LEU A 515 9.79 -7.90 -6.69
CA LEU A 515 8.51 -7.41 -7.20
C LEU A 515 8.42 -7.52 -8.73
N ALA A 516 9.47 -7.15 -9.46
CA ALA A 516 9.50 -7.22 -10.91
C ALA A 516 9.32 -8.66 -11.43
N ALA A 517 9.89 -9.64 -10.73
CA ALA A 517 9.75 -11.05 -11.09
C ALA A 517 8.31 -11.59 -10.94
N LEU A 518 7.42 -10.90 -10.21
CA LEU A 518 6.03 -11.33 -10.04
C LEU A 518 5.15 -11.08 -11.27
N TRP A 519 5.56 -10.17 -12.15
CA TRP A 519 4.76 -9.73 -13.31
C TRP A 519 5.51 -9.72 -14.64
N GLN A 520 6.73 -10.26 -14.67
CA GLN A 520 7.30 -10.88 -15.86
C GLN A 520 6.57 -12.19 -16.13
#